data_AF-A0AAW0BPD6-F1
#
_entry.id   AF-A0AAW0BPD6-F1
#
_cell.length_a   1.000
_cell.length_b   1.000
_cell.length_c   1.000
_cell.angle_alpha   90.00
_cell.angle_beta   90.00
_cell.angle_gamma   90.00
#
_symmetry.space_group_name_H-M   'P 1'
#
loop_
_entity.id
_entity.type
_entity.pdbx_description
1 polymer ?
#
loop_
_entity_poly.entity_id
_entity_poly.type
_entity_poly.pdbx_seq_one_letter_code
_entity_poly.pdbx_strand_id
1 'polypeptide(L)'
;MLSQIHILPNVTRFNADPSQARVLKVSDSISVALFLEDKEGHYFGAGPSGVVSINEETGEIRVLKELLPASLKEQVRFNDGAVDCKGRFWFGELDFACLGGQSTDSYIPKGRLWRYDPDGTASIHDNEIAGSNGIAWSPDNKFMYHNDSIRCTVRRYEFDPEAGTLSNRIDFIDLRSAGEDTPDTAKRLPDYLRDGHPDGMVTDTEGNLWIAIWKKSCEYQLFRRNIEP
;
A
#
# COMPACT_ATOMS: atom_id res chain seq x y z
N MET A 1 -1.46 -16.04 18.21
CA MET A 1 -1.21 -16.82 16.97
C MET A 1 0.03 -16.19 16.34
N LEU A 2 1.08 -16.95 16.03
CA LEU A 2 2.26 -16.38 15.35
C LEU A 2 1.87 -16.00 13.93
N SER A 3 2.22 -14.80 13.48
CA SER A 3 2.00 -14.38 12.10
C SER A 3 2.94 -15.14 11.17
N GLN A 4 2.60 -15.19 9.88
CA GLN A 4 3.36 -15.95 8.89
C GLN A 4 3.62 -15.09 7.65
N ILE A 5 4.83 -15.21 7.11
CA ILE A 5 5.18 -14.71 5.78
C ILE A 5 5.36 -15.93 4.88
N HIS A 6 4.65 -15.94 3.75
CA HIS A 6 4.72 -16.99 2.75
C HIS A 6 5.57 -16.49 1.60
N ILE A 7 6.71 -17.15 1.36
CA ILE A 7 7.68 -16.70 0.37
C ILE A 7 7.76 -17.73 -0.75
N LEU A 8 7.40 -17.29 -1.96
CA LEU A 8 7.35 -18.13 -3.14
C LEU A 8 8.67 -18.02 -3.92
N PRO A 9 9.34 -19.14 -4.23
CA PRO A 9 10.52 -19.12 -5.08
C PRO A 9 10.14 -18.91 -6.54
N ASN A 10 11.02 -18.27 -7.31
CA ASN A 10 11.00 -18.27 -8.78
C ASN A 10 9.67 -17.84 -9.43
N VAL A 11 8.98 -16.85 -8.85
CA VAL A 11 7.73 -16.34 -9.43
C VAL A 11 8.03 -15.54 -10.70
N THR A 12 7.89 -16.18 -11.85
CA THR A 12 7.93 -15.51 -13.15
C THR A 12 6.50 -15.44 -13.71
N ARG A 13 5.96 -14.23 -13.86
CA ARG A 13 4.74 -13.93 -14.64
C ARG A 13 3.51 -14.78 -14.22
N PHE A 14 2.97 -14.49 -13.04
CA PHE A 14 1.72 -15.06 -12.48
C PHE A 14 1.65 -16.60 -12.33
N ASN A 15 2.68 -17.34 -12.74
CA ASN A 15 2.76 -18.79 -12.54
C ASN A 15 3.52 -19.07 -11.25
N ALA A 16 2.79 -19.02 -10.13
CA ALA A 16 3.31 -19.44 -8.84
C ALA A 16 2.59 -20.71 -8.39
N ASP A 17 3.33 -21.66 -7.84
CA ASP A 17 2.77 -22.83 -7.16
C ASP A 17 2.77 -22.55 -5.65
N PRO A 18 1.60 -22.27 -5.03
CA PRO A 18 1.53 -21.97 -3.60
C PRO A 18 2.08 -23.08 -2.70
N SER A 19 2.10 -24.33 -3.19
CA SER A 19 2.66 -25.46 -2.42
C SER A 19 4.17 -25.40 -2.26
N GLN A 20 4.85 -24.58 -3.07
CA GLN A 20 6.30 -24.33 -2.99
C GLN A 20 6.65 -23.18 -2.03
N ALA A 21 5.65 -22.52 -1.42
CA ALA A 21 5.91 -21.45 -0.48
C ALA A 21 6.68 -21.97 0.74
N ARG A 22 7.81 -21.33 1.04
CA ARG A 22 8.41 -21.46 2.37
C ARG A 22 7.65 -20.55 3.35
N VAL A 23 7.36 -21.08 4.54
CA VAL A 23 6.59 -20.37 5.56
C VAL A 23 7.51 -19.93 6.68
N LEU A 24 7.74 -18.62 6.76
CA LEU A 24 8.45 -17.98 7.85
C LEU A 24 7.45 -17.63 8.95
N LYS A 25 7.59 -18.24 10.13
CA LYS A 25 6.84 -17.83 11.33
C LYS A 25 7.54 -16.64 11.95
N VAL A 26 6.81 -15.57 12.21
CA VAL A 26 7.36 -14.35 12.80
C VAL A 26 6.76 -14.06 14.16
N SER A 27 7.53 -13.36 15.00
CA SER A 27 7.19 -13.11 16.40
C SER A 27 6.04 -12.12 16.62
N ASP A 28 5.66 -11.35 15.59
CA ASP A 28 4.60 -10.33 15.66
C ASP A 28 3.90 -10.14 14.30
N SER A 29 2.88 -9.29 14.23
CA SER A 29 2.20 -8.91 12.98
C SER A 29 3.11 -8.09 12.06
N ILE A 30 3.00 -8.33 10.76
CA ILE A 30 3.64 -7.53 9.72
C ILE A 30 2.60 -7.24 8.63
N SER A 31 2.53 -6.01 8.17
CA SER A 31 1.57 -5.63 7.12
C SER A 31 2.20 -5.61 5.73
N VAL A 32 3.51 -5.34 5.66
CA VAL A 32 4.31 -5.35 4.44
C VAL A 32 5.74 -5.76 4.77
N ALA A 33 6.33 -6.59 3.92
CA ALA A 33 7.73 -7.01 4.01
C ALA A 33 8.42 -6.85 2.65
N LEU A 34 9.62 -6.30 2.68
CA LEU A 34 10.44 -5.96 1.55
C LEU A 34 11.73 -6.77 1.60
N PHE A 35 12.15 -7.27 0.44
CA PHE A 35 13.44 -7.90 0.25
C PHE A 35 14.53 -6.84 0.24
N LEU A 36 15.64 -7.12 0.92
CA LEU A 36 16.85 -6.30 0.81
C LEU A 36 17.73 -6.86 -0.30
N GLU A 37 18.09 -6.00 -1.24
CA GLU A 37 19.06 -6.34 -2.30
C GLU A 37 20.38 -6.80 -1.67
N ASP A 38 20.94 -7.88 -2.21
CA ASP A 38 22.18 -8.53 -1.78
C ASP A 38 22.24 -8.98 -0.30
N LYS A 39 21.08 -9.07 0.38
CA LYS A 39 20.98 -9.53 1.77
C LYS A 39 19.88 -10.58 1.93
N GLU A 40 20.10 -11.74 1.33
CA GLU A 40 19.22 -12.90 1.48
C GLU A 40 18.99 -13.23 2.97
N GLY A 41 17.76 -13.60 3.32
CA GLY A 41 17.38 -13.89 4.72
C GLY A 41 17.11 -12.66 5.59
N HIS A 42 17.29 -11.44 5.06
CA HIS A 42 16.99 -10.21 5.77
C HIS A 42 15.87 -9.43 5.07
N TYR A 43 14.81 -9.17 5.83
CA TYR A 43 13.68 -8.38 5.36
C TYR A 43 13.51 -7.12 6.19
N PHE A 44 12.78 -6.19 5.60
CA PHE A 44 12.47 -4.91 6.20
C PHE A 44 11.00 -4.56 5.94
N GLY A 45 10.36 -3.79 6.81
CA GLY A 45 8.96 -3.43 6.60
C GLY A 45 8.36 -2.59 7.72
N ALA A 46 7.03 -2.60 7.78
CA ALA A 46 6.25 -1.91 8.81
C ALA A 46 5.56 -2.93 9.74
N GLY A 47 5.97 -2.92 11.00
CA GLY A 47 5.37 -3.71 12.09
C GLY A 47 4.52 -2.86 13.02
N PRO A 48 4.00 -3.39 14.15
CA PRO A 48 2.94 -2.72 14.92
C PRO A 48 3.33 -1.39 15.58
N SER A 49 4.62 -1.09 15.66
CA SER A 49 5.15 0.10 16.33
C SER A 49 5.93 1.03 15.40
N GLY A 50 6.23 0.61 14.18
CA GLY A 50 7.08 1.38 13.28
C GLY A 50 7.82 0.51 12.28
N VAL A 51 8.97 0.99 11.87
CA VAL A 51 9.85 0.33 10.91
C VAL A 51 10.62 -0.79 11.59
N VAL A 52 10.66 -1.97 10.96
CA VAL A 52 11.22 -3.19 11.52
C VAL A 52 12.17 -3.90 10.56
N SER A 53 13.14 -4.64 11.12
CA SER A 53 13.86 -5.70 10.42
C SER A 53 13.33 -7.06 10.85
N ILE A 54 13.33 -8.02 9.93
CA ILE A 54 12.93 -9.41 10.19
C ILE A 54 14.12 -10.30 9.91
N ASN A 55 14.49 -11.13 10.89
CA ASN A 55 15.47 -12.19 10.73
C ASN A 55 14.76 -13.47 10.28
N GLU A 56 15.14 -14.01 9.13
CA GLU A 56 14.52 -15.23 8.61
C GLU A 56 14.79 -16.48 9.47
N GLU A 57 16.02 -16.65 9.94
CA GLU A 57 16.43 -17.85 10.68
C GLU A 57 15.66 -17.99 11.98
N THR A 58 15.45 -16.88 12.68
CA THR A 58 14.80 -16.87 14.00
C THR A 58 13.33 -16.48 13.97
N GLY A 59 12.87 -15.80 12.90
CA GLY A 59 11.55 -15.17 12.84
C GLY A 59 11.42 -13.92 13.73
N GLU A 60 12.52 -13.42 14.27
CA GLU A 60 12.53 -12.26 15.16
C GLU A 60 12.22 -10.97 14.38
N ILE A 61 11.25 -10.20 14.88
CA ILE A 61 10.97 -8.83 14.42
C ILE A 61 11.64 -7.85 15.39
N ARG A 62 12.60 -7.07 14.89
CA ARG A 62 13.28 -6.00 15.64
C ARG A 62 12.82 -4.64 15.15
N VAL A 63 12.37 -3.79 16.06
CA VAL A 63 12.05 -2.38 15.75
C VAL A 63 13.34 -1.60 15.50
N LEU A 64 13.44 -1.01 14.31
CA LEU A 64 14.53 -0.13 13.91
C LEU A 64 14.20 1.34 14.21
N LYS A 65 12.93 1.72 14.01
CA LYS A 65 12.43 3.07 14.30
C LYS A 65 11.01 2.98 14.81
N GLU A 66 10.79 3.43 16.05
CA GLU A 66 9.45 3.61 16.59
C GLU A 66 8.81 4.87 15.98
N LEU A 67 7.62 4.71 15.42
CA LEU A 67 6.85 5.77 14.77
C LEU A 67 5.42 5.87 15.33
N LEU A 68 4.88 4.77 15.86
CA LEU A 68 3.58 4.71 16.50
C LEU A 68 3.74 4.59 18.03
N PRO A 69 3.63 5.70 18.77
CA PRO A 69 3.61 5.64 20.23
C PRO A 69 2.40 4.83 20.72
N ALA A 70 2.50 4.30 21.94
CA ALA A 70 1.46 3.43 22.53
C ALA A 70 0.05 4.03 22.48
N SER A 71 -0.09 5.35 22.65
CA SER A 71 -1.38 6.06 22.62
C SER A 71 -2.10 6.02 21.26
N LEU A 72 -1.39 5.72 20.17
CA LEU A 72 -1.94 5.66 18.82
C LEU A 72 -2.18 4.22 18.31
N LYS A 73 -1.66 3.19 18.99
CA LYS A 73 -1.72 1.79 18.53
C LYS A 73 -3.14 1.20 18.49
N GLU A 74 -4.07 1.77 19.26
CA GLU A 74 -5.49 1.41 19.23
C GLU A 74 -6.30 2.23 18.22
N GLN A 75 -5.68 3.23 17.58
CA GLN A 75 -6.35 4.15 16.66
C GLN A 75 -5.94 3.90 15.21
N VAL A 76 -4.66 3.64 14.98
CA VAL A 76 -4.11 3.38 13.65
C VAL A 76 -3.16 2.19 13.66
N ARG A 77 -3.00 1.57 12.49
CA ARG A 77 -1.92 0.61 12.21
C ARG A 77 -1.29 0.92 10.86
N PHE A 78 -0.07 0.46 10.63
CA PHE A 78 0.46 0.41 9.26
C PHE A 78 -0.27 -0.64 8.43
N ASN A 79 -0.30 -0.42 7.11
CA ASN A 79 -0.91 -1.31 6.14
C ASN A 79 0.07 -1.57 4.99
N ASP A 80 -0.23 -1.13 3.78
CA ASP A 80 0.63 -1.39 2.63
C ASP A 80 1.84 -0.45 2.54
N GLY A 81 2.82 -0.84 1.74
CA GLY A 81 4.02 -0.05 1.46
C GLY A 81 4.79 -0.52 0.23
N ALA A 82 5.60 0.38 -0.32
CA ALA A 82 6.43 0.14 -1.49
C ALA A 82 7.73 0.95 -1.42
N VAL A 83 8.70 0.62 -2.27
CA VAL A 83 10.00 1.31 -2.34
C VAL A 83 10.07 2.11 -3.63
N ASP A 84 10.51 3.37 -3.54
CA ASP A 84 10.69 4.21 -4.73
C ASP A 84 12.01 3.94 -5.46
N CYS A 85 12.20 4.62 -6.60
CA CYS A 85 13.40 4.48 -7.43
C CYS A 85 14.73 4.91 -6.77
N LYS A 86 14.69 5.49 -5.57
CA LYS A 86 15.87 5.88 -4.77
C LYS A 86 16.05 5.01 -3.53
N GLY A 87 15.27 3.94 -3.38
CA GLY A 87 15.39 3.03 -2.24
C GLY A 87 14.74 3.54 -0.96
N ARG A 88 13.86 4.56 -1.03
CA ARG A 88 13.12 5.05 0.14
C ARG A 88 11.85 4.24 0.32
N PHE A 89 11.56 3.86 1.56
CA PHE A 89 10.38 3.08 1.89
C PHE A 89 9.19 3.99 2.17
N TRP A 90 8.13 3.83 1.38
CA TRP A 90 6.85 4.52 1.53
C TRP A 90 5.82 3.55 2.06
N PHE A 91 5.05 3.96 3.06
CA PHE A 91 4.05 3.11 3.70
C PHE A 91 3.03 3.98 4.40
N GLY A 92 1.80 3.49 4.53
CA GLY A 92 0.76 4.29 5.13
C GLY A 92 -0.01 3.57 6.22
N GLU A 93 -0.79 4.38 6.91
CA GLU A 93 -1.61 3.96 8.03
C GLU A 93 -3.07 3.76 7.63
N LEU A 94 -3.71 2.84 8.32
CA LEU A 94 -5.14 2.62 8.31
C LEU A 94 -5.70 3.09 9.65
N ASP A 95 -6.80 3.84 9.60
CA ASP A 95 -7.54 4.29 10.78
C ASP A 95 -8.64 3.28 11.13
N PHE A 96 -8.57 2.74 12.35
CA PHE A 96 -9.54 1.75 12.83
C PHE A 96 -10.96 2.33 12.94
N ALA A 97 -11.10 3.63 13.19
CA ALA A 97 -12.42 4.28 13.27
C ALA A 97 -13.15 4.30 11.92
N CYS A 98 -12.41 4.18 10.81
CA CYS A 98 -12.98 4.14 9.46
C CYS A 98 -13.37 2.73 9.00
N LEU A 99 -12.99 1.68 9.75
CA LEU A 99 -13.35 0.31 9.41
C LEU A 99 -14.85 0.05 9.59
N GLY A 100 -15.38 -0.88 8.78
CA GLY A 100 -16.77 -1.34 8.90
C GLY A 100 -17.80 -0.45 8.20
N GLY A 101 -17.38 0.36 7.21
CA GLY A 101 -18.29 1.12 6.36
C GLY A 101 -18.83 2.41 6.99
N GLN A 102 -18.17 2.91 8.04
CA GLN A 102 -18.51 4.23 8.59
C GLN A 102 -18.16 5.32 7.57
N SER A 103 -19.11 6.20 7.31
CA SER A 103 -18.87 7.37 6.48
C SER A 103 -17.78 8.25 7.11
N THR A 104 -16.85 8.73 6.28
CA THR A 104 -15.84 9.72 6.67
C THR A 104 -16.37 11.16 6.59
N ASP A 105 -17.65 11.38 6.31
CA ASP A 105 -18.19 12.73 6.05
C ASP A 105 -18.22 13.60 7.31
N SER A 106 -18.28 12.99 8.49
CA SER A 106 -18.27 13.68 9.80
C SER A 106 -17.01 13.41 10.62
N TYR A 107 -16.00 12.77 10.04
CA TYR A 107 -14.79 12.34 10.74
C TYR A 107 -13.56 12.54 9.86
N ILE A 108 -12.58 13.28 10.37
CA ILE A 108 -11.28 13.44 9.71
C ILE A 108 -10.41 12.23 10.09
N PRO A 109 -10.04 11.36 9.12
CA PRO A 109 -9.22 10.20 9.42
C PRO A 109 -7.84 10.57 9.95
N LYS A 110 -7.24 9.68 10.73
CA LYS A 110 -5.94 9.90 11.37
C LYS A 110 -4.77 9.28 10.61
N GLY A 111 -5.05 8.45 9.61
CA GLY A 111 -4.03 7.75 8.85
C GLY A 111 -3.11 8.72 8.12
N ARG A 112 -1.82 8.38 8.08
CA ARG A 112 -0.74 9.14 7.47
C ARG A 112 0.01 8.30 6.45
N LEU A 113 0.53 8.95 5.42
CA LEU A 113 1.50 8.39 4.50
C LEU A 113 2.90 8.80 4.96
N TRP A 114 3.74 7.80 5.20
CA TRP A 114 5.11 7.96 5.67
C TRP A 114 6.11 7.66 4.57
N ARG A 115 7.27 8.32 4.67
CA ARG A 115 8.51 7.97 3.97
C ARG A 115 9.59 7.71 5.01
N TYR A 116 10.30 6.60 4.87
CA TYR A 116 11.49 6.26 5.63
C TYR A 116 12.70 6.19 4.70
N ASP A 117 13.71 6.98 5.02
CA ASP A 117 14.93 7.13 4.23
C ASP A 117 16.01 6.12 4.65
N PRO A 118 16.94 5.76 3.75
CA PRO A 118 18.07 4.87 4.08
C PRO A 118 18.95 5.35 5.25
N ASP A 119 18.92 6.65 5.57
CA ASP A 119 19.65 7.22 6.70
C ASP A 119 18.93 7.04 8.06
N GLY A 120 17.72 6.48 8.06
CA GLY A 120 16.90 6.25 9.24
C GLY A 120 15.92 7.38 9.60
N THR A 121 15.86 8.42 8.77
CA THR A 121 14.89 9.51 8.90
C THR A 121 13.50 9.04 8.48
N ALA A 122 12.47 9.51 9.18
CA ALA A 122 11.08 9.25 8.85
C ALA A 122 10.31 10.57 8.79
N SER A 123 9.46 10.73 7.78
CA SER A 123 8.67 11.95 7.55
C SER A 123 7.27 11.61 7.04
N ILE A 124 6.30 12.47 7.33
CA ILE A 124 4.92 12.35 6.85
C ILE A 124 4.77 13.19 5.58
N HIS A 125 4.17 12.61 4.54
CA HIS A 125 3.98 13.24 3.22
C HIS A 125 2.52 13.40 2.81
N ASP A 126 1.60 12.69 3.46
CA ASP A 126 0.16 12.94 3.35
C ASP A 126 -0.54 12.56 4.66
N ASN A 127 -1.73 13.10 4.87
CA ASN A 127 -2.54 12.90 6.06
C ASN A 127 -4.02 12.72 5.69
N GLU A 128 -4.85 12.57 6.72
CA GLU A 128 -6.29 12.38 6.57
C GLU A 128 -6.64 11.14 5.74
N ILE A 129 -5.87 10.05 5.85
CA ILE A 129 -6.10 8.80 5.12
C ILE A 129 -6.96 7.85 5.96
N ALA A 130 -8.02 7.30 5.36
CA ALA A 130 -8.91 6.37 6.05
C ALA A 130 -8.35 4.94 6.03
N GLY A 131 -8.02 4.42 4.85
CA GLY A 131 -7.39 3.11 4.71
C GLY A 131 -6.29 3.14 3.67
N SER A 132 -5.06 3.47 4.07
CA SER A 132 -3.92 3.46 3.16
C SER A 132 -3.70 2.07 2.58
N ASN A 133 -3.55 1.97 1.27
CA ASN A 133 -3.16 0.73 0.62
C ASN A 133 -2.19 1.02 -0.54
N GLY A 134 -2.32 0.30 -1.67
CA GLY A 134 -1.42 0.31 -2.81
C GLY A 134 -0.71 1.64 -3.08
N ILE A 135 0.62 1.54 -3.26
CA ILE A 135 1.53 2.64 -3.63
C ILE A 135 2.30 2.22 -4.89
N ALA A 136 2.33 3.08 -5.91
CA ALA A 136 3.10 2.83 -7.13
C ALA A 136 3.61 4.14 -7.74
N TRP A 137 4.58 4.05 -8.65
CA TRP A 137 5.13 5.22 -9.38
C TRP A 137 4.97 5.04 -10.88
N SER A 138 4.78 6.13 -11.62
CA SER A 138 4.83 6.08 -13.09
C SER A 138 6.19 5.57 -13.57
N PRO A 139 6.29 4.94 -14.76
CA PRO A 139 7.57 4.42 -15.27
C PRO A 139 8.66 5.49 -15.41
N ASP A 140 8.26 6.74 -15.65
CA ASP A 140 9.16 7.88 -15.75
C ASP A 140 9.46 8.57 -14.40
N ASN A 141 8.95 8.02 -13.29
CA ASN A 141 9.08 8.52 -11.92
C ASN A 141 8.64 9.97 -11.72
N LYS A 142 7.72 10.49 -12.53
CA LYS A 142 7.14 11.84 -12.34
C LYS A 142 5.91 11.86 -11.46
N PHE A 143 5.23 10.73 -11.32
CA PHE A 143 4.02 10.62 -10.53
C PHE A 143 4.09 9.49 -9.53
N MET A 144 3.58 9.74 -8.33
CA MET A 144 3.22 8.70 -7.38
C MET A 144 1.70 8.52 -7.36
N TYR A 145 1.25 7.28 -7.28
CA TYR A 145 -0.14 6.89 -7.09
C TYR A 145 -0.28 6.21 -5.73
N HIS A 146 -1.30 6.58 -4.99
CA HIS A 146 -1.64 5.97 -3.70
C HIS A 146 -3.15 5.89 -3.57
N ASN A 147 -3.66 4.74 -3.11
CA ASN A 147 -5.10 4.59 -2.93
C ASN A 147 -5.52 4.53 -1.47
N ASP A 148 -6.71 5.08 -1.22
CA ASP A 148 -7.44 4.97 0.03
C ASP A 148 -8.60 3.99 -0.18
N SER A 149 -8.45 2.78 0.35
CA SER A 149 -9.41 1.68 0.21
C SER A 149 -10.81 2.06 0.67
N ILE A 150 -10.91 2.82 1.78
CA ILE A 150 -12.19 3.14 2.42
C ILE A 150 -12.90 4.26 1.67
N ARG A 151 -12.15 5.22 1.15
CA ARG A 151 -12.72 6.26 0.27
C ARG A 151 -12.94 5.81 -1.16
N CYS A 152 -12.42 4.65 -1.54
CA CYS A 152 -12.46 4.12 -2.90
C CYS A 152 -11.88 5.11 -3.93
N THR A 153 -10.78 5.79 -3.57
CA THR A 153 -10.14 6.79 -4.42
C THR A 153 -8.66 6.48 -4.60
N VAL A 154 -8.17 6.60 -5.84
CA VAL A 154 -6.75 6.64 -6.16
C VAL A 154 -6.34 8.11 -6.29
N ARG A 155 -5.38 8.52 -5.48
CA ARG A 155 -4.74 9.83 -5.54
C ARG A 155 -3.52 9.77 -6.44
N ARG A 156 -3.23 10.86 -7.14
CA ARG A 156 -1.98 11.08 -7.87
C ARG A 156 -1.28 12.30 -7.32
N TYR A 157 0.03 12.21 -7.21
CA TYR A 157 0.93 13.28 -6.77
C TYR A 157 1.99 13.48 -7.83
N GLU A 158 2.40 14.72 -8.06
CA GLU A 158 3.69 14.98 -8.69
C GLU A 158 4.79 14.57 -7.71
N PHE A 159 5.73 13.76 -8.20
CA PHE A 159 6.81 13.18 -7.42
C PHE A 159 8.15 13.73 -7.90
N ASP A 160 8.92 14.30 -6.97
CA ASP A 160 10.32 14.63 -7.22
C ASP A 160 11.17 13.44 -6.77
N PRO A 161 11.78 12.67 -7.69
CA PRO A 161 12.58 11.51 -7.32
C PRO A 161 13.84 11.90 -6.55
N GLU A 162 14.46 13.06 -6.81
CA GLU A 162 15.69 13.48 -6.13
C GLU A 162 15.38 13.91 -4.70
N ALA A 163 14.40 14.79 -4.50
CA ALA A 163 14.03 15.26 -3.16
C ALA A 163 13.17 14.26 -2.36
N GLY A 164 12.42 13.40 -3.06
CA GLY A 164 11.46 12.47 -2.47
C GLY A 164 10.25 13.16 -1.89
N THR A 165 9.79 14.21 -2.54
CA THR A 165 8.65 15.02 -2.09
C THR A 165 7.46 14.80 -3.00
N LEU A 166 6.28 14.98 -2.42
CA LEU A 166 5.00 14.92 -3.11
C LEU A 166 4.41 16.32 -3.20
N SER A 167 3.80 16.64 -4.34
CA SER A 167 3.06 17.88 -4.54
C SER A 167 1.86 17.66 -5.46
N ASN A 168 1.01 18.68 -5.61
CA ASN A 168 -0.11 18.68 -6.57
C ASN A 168 -1.01 17.43 -6.47
N ARG A 169 -1.37 17.06 -5.24
CA ARG A 169 -2.30 15.95 -4.94
C ARG A 169 -3.64 16.19 -5.62
N ILE A 170 -4.06 15.24 -6.46
CA ILE A 170 -5.40 15.20 -7.05
C ILE A 170 -6.07 13.84 -6.82
N ASP A 171 -7.39 13.84 -6.73
CA ASP A 171 -8.18 12.62 -6.86
C ASP A 171 -8.17 12.22 -8.34
N PHE A 172 -7.43 11.17 -8.67
CA PHE A 172 -7.15 10.76 -10.05
C PHE A 172 -8.19 9.76 -10.56
N ILE A 173 -8.56 8.78 -9.73
CA ILE A 173 -9.62 7.82 -10.02
C ILE A 173 -10.55 7.76 -8.81
N ASP A 174 -11.81 8.10 -9.00
CA ASP A 174 -12.87 7.87 -8.00
C ASP A 174 -13.65 6.62 -8.39
N LEU A 175 -13.50 5.55 -7.62
CA LEU A 175 -14.14 4.27 -7.89
C LEU A 175 -15.61 4.22 -7.40
N ARG A 176 -16.08 5.25 -6.67
CA ARG A 176 -17.50 5.39 -6.26
C ARG A 176 -18.32 6.00 -7.39
N SER A 177 -17.75 7.02 -8.04
CA SER A 177 -18.37 7.80 -9.13
C SER A 177 -18.32 7.06 -10.46
N ALA A 178 -18.62 5.77 -10.43
CA ALA A 178 -18.38 4.84 -11.52
C ALA A 178 -19.61 3.95 -11.83
N GLY A 179 -20.74 4.23 -11.18
CA GLY A 179 -22.03 3.59 -11.43
C GLY A 179 -22.82 4.23 -12.59
N GLU A 180 -24.03 3.72 -12.84
CA GLU A 180 -24.91 4.10 -13.96
C GLU A 180 -25.20 5.61 -14.11
N ASP A 181 -25.09 6.38 -13.03
CA ASP A 181 -25.43 7.82 -13.02
C ASP A 181 -24.31 8.74 -13.50
N THR A 182 -23.16 8.20 -13.97
CA THR A 182 -22.06 9.02 -14.50
C THR A 182 -22.33 9.35 -15.97
N PRO A 183 -22.54 10.62 -16.35
CA PRO A 183 -22.78 10.98 -17.76
C PRO A 183 -21.54 10.74 -18.65
N ASP A 184 -20.37 10.71 -18.02
CA ASP A 184 -19.09 10.47 -18.66
C ASP A 184 -18.80 8.96 -18.74
N THR A 185 -19.22 8.34 -19.84
CA THR A 185 -19.00 6.91 -20.09
C THR A 185 -17.52 6.49 -20.07
N ALA A 186 -16.58 7.42 -20.23
CA ALA A 186 -15.14 7.16 -20.11
C ALA A 186 -14.65 7.06 -18.65
N LYS A 187 -15.48 7.46 -17.68
CA LYS A 187 -15.24 7.35 -16.23
C LYS A 187 -16.06 6.25 -15.57
N ARG A 188 -17.02 5.65 -16.28
CA ARG A 188 -17.80 4.51 -15.78
C ARG A 188 -16.85 3.31 -15.59
N LEU A 189 -16.81 2.76 -14.38
CA LEU A 189 -16.09 1.51 -14.17
C LEU A 189 -16.94 0.35 -14.69
N PRO A 190 -16.28 -0.75 -15.09
CA PRO A 190 -16.99 -2.00 -15.33
C PRO A 190 -17.84 -2.42 -14.12
N ASP A 191 -19.05 -2.91 -14.37
CA ASP A 191 -19.99 -3.28 -13.30
C ASP A 191 -19.42 -4.35 -12.36
N TYR A 192 -18.48 -5.20 -12.82
CA TYR A 192 -17.80 -6.19 -11.99
C TYR A 192 -16.92 -5.57 -10.88
N LEU A 193 -16.61 -4.27 -10.98
CA LEU A 193 -15.86 -3.53 -9.96
C LEU A 193 -16.73 -2.83 -8.91
N ARG A 194 -18.07 -2.85 -9.05
CA ARG A 194 -19.00 -2.31 -8.05
C ARG A 194 -18.88 -3.01 -6.69
N ASP A 195 -18.97 -2.25 -5.60
CA ASP A 195 -18.81 -2.73 -4.22
C ASP A 195 -17.42 -3.31 -3.90
N GLY A 196 -16.40 -2.92 -4.68
CA GLY A 196 -15.01 -3.27 -4.42
C GLY A 196 -14.21 -2.11 -3.84
N HIS A 197 -13.16 -2.45 -3.10
CA HIS A 197 -12.22 -1.51 -2.51
C HIS A 197 -10.84 -1.68 -3.16
N PRO A 198 -10.15 -0.59 -3.57
CA PRO A 198 -8.80 -0.69 -4.08
C PRO A 198 -7.86 -1.14 -2.95
N ASP A 199 -6.97 -2.07 -3.25
CA ASP A 199 -6.03 -2.69 -2.31
C ASP A 199 -4.59 -2.47 -2.81
N GLY A 200 -3.74 -3.50 -2.85
CA GLY A 200 -2.41 -3.44 -3.46
C GLY A 200 -2.43 -2.97 -4.94
N MET A 201 -1.35 -2.29 -5.34
CA MET A 201 -1.24 -1.66 -6.66
C MET A 201 0.20 -1.69 -7.19
N VAL A 202 0.35 -1.82 -8.50
CA VAL A 202 1.65 -1.75 -9.20
C VAL A 202 1.51 -1.04 -10.55
N THR A 203 2.60 -0.53 -11.08
CA THR A 203 2.70 -0.04 -12.47
C THR A 203 3.54 -1.01 -13.30
N ASP A 204 3.17 -1.19 -14.57
CA ASP A 204 4.00 -1.90 -15.53
C ASP A 204 4.84 -0.95 -16.40
N THR A 205 5.76 -1.51 -17.18
CA THR A 205 6.68 -0.76 -18.04
C THR A 205 5.99 -0.09 -19.24
N GLU A 206 4.73 -0.40 -19.51
CA GLU A 206 3.93 0.22 -20.58
C GLU A 206 3.06 1.38 -20.05
N GLY A 207 3.25 1.78 -18.79
CA GLY A 207 2.48 2.85 -18.17
C GLY A 207 1.03 2.44 -17.90
N ASN A 208 0.80 1.17 -17.54
CA ASN A 208 -0.48 0.74 -16.97
C ASN A 208 -0.38 0.65 -15.45
N LEU A 209 -1.35 1.23 -14.78
CA LEU A 209 -1.63 1.04 -13.37
C LEU A 209 -2.53 -0.18 -13.19
N TRP A 210 -2.09 -1.12 -12.36
CA TRP A 210 -2.79 -2.35 -12.02
C TRP A 210 -3.17 -2.33 -10.55
N ILE A 211 -4.46 -2.46 -10.25
CA ILE A 211 -5.00 -2.35 -8.90
C ILE A 211 -5.77 -3.63 -8.57
N ALA A 212 -5.39 -4.28 -7.46
CA ALA A 212 -6.21 -5.33 -6.89
C ALA A 212 -7.46 -4.70 -6.26
N ILE A 213 -8.63 -5.15 -6.69
CA ILE A 213 -9.92 -4.69 -6.17
C ILE A 213 -10.47 -5.79 -5.26
N TRP A 214 -10.36 -5.57 -3.95
CA TRP A 214 -10.90 -6.47 -2.94
C TRP A 214 -12.43 -6.39 -2.90
N LYS A 215 -13.09 -7.55 -2.90
CA LYS A 215 -14.54 -7.69 -2.78
C LYS A 215 -14.90 -8.25 -1.41
N LYS A 216 -15.72 -9.31 -1.36
CA LYS A 216 -16.05 -10.04 -0.15
C LYS A 216 -15.27 -11.35 -0.13
N SER A 217 -15.01 -11.87 1.08
CA SER A 217 -14.50 -13.23 1.26
C SER A 217 -13.22 -13.56 0.49
N CYS A 218 -12.25 -12.63 0.47
CA CYS A 218 -10.95 -12.77 -0.20
C CYS A 218 -11.02 -12.92 -1.74
N GLU A 219 -12.12 -12.52 -2.35
CA GLU A 219 -12.21 -12.38 -3.80
C GLU A 219 -11.56 -11.07 -4.26
N TYR A 220 -10.70 -11.17 -5.28
CA TYR A 220 -10.05 -10.02 -5.91
C TYR A 220 -10.34 -9.99 -7.41
N GLN A 221 -10.57 -8.79 -7.93
CA GLN A 221 -10.61 -8.50 -9.35
C GLN A 221 -9.44 -7.60 -9.71
N LEU A 222 -8.87 -7.75 -10.90
CA LEU A 222 -7.76 -6.91 -11.33
C LEU A 222 -8.29 -5.77 -12.21
N PHE A 223 -8.07 -4.52 -11.78
CA PHE A 223 -8.38 -3.33 -12.57
C PHE A 223 -7.13 -2.78 -13.23
N ARG A 224 -7.24 -2.41 -14.52
CA ARG A 224 -6.15 -1.82 -15.31
C ARG A 224 -6.58 -0.44 -15.79
N ARG A 225 -5.70 0.55 -15.61
CA ARG A 225 -5.85 1.89 -16.21
C ARG A 225 -4.53 2.30 -16.87
N ASN A 226 -4.56 2.67 -18.15
CA ASN A 226 -3.41 3.31 -18.77
C ASN A 226 -3.27 4.74 -18.20
N ILE A 227 -2.06 5.11 -17.78
CA ILE A 227 -1.74 6.37 -17.10
C ILE A 227 -0.80 7.26 -17.92
N GLU A 228 -0.42 6.83 -19.13
CA GLU A 228 0.26 7.69 -20.09
C GLU A 228 -0.72 8.72 -20.67
N PRO A 229 -0.24 9.92 -21.04
CA PRO A 229 -1.04 10.97 -21.68
C PRO A 229 -1.67 10.58 -23.02
#